data_AF-A0A355BW67-F1
#
_entry.id   AF-A0A355BW67-F1
#
_cell.length_a   1.000
_cell.length_b   1.000
_cell.length_c   1.000
_cell.angle_alpha   90.00
_cell.angle_beta   90.00
_cell.angle_gamma   90.00
#
_symmetry.space_group_name_H-M   'P 1'
#
loop_
_entity.id
_entity.type
_entity.pdbx_description
1 polymer ?
#
loop_
_entity_poly.entity_id
_entity_poly.type
_entity_poly.pdbx_seq_one_letter_code
_entity_poly.pdbx_strand_id
1 'polypeptide(L)'
;MTTDRKKAVLFLSLTLILGILIGSMIPGAVGRMRYRSNMHERSAREDQGRHNRFTGMIIRVVKPDSDQIKLIRPITEATAARVQELEKISNEKMAQLMDSMRVQLKPILNEEQSKRLDDFGKKAKSRWHGRRDGGRGEENK
;
A
#
# COMPACT_ATOMS: atom_id res chain seq x y z
N MET A 1 6.97 6.85 -40.64
CA MET A 1 5.72 7.45 -40.13
C MET A 1 5.59 8.86 -40.66
N THR A 2 4.52 9.16 -41.40
CA THR A 2 4.28 10.49 -41.97
C THR A 2 4.19 11.53 -40.87
N THR A 3 4.66 12.74 -41.17
CA THR A 3 4.74 13.88 -40.25
C THR A 3 3.38 14.19 -39.59
N ASP A 4 2.29 13.90 -40.32
CA ASP A 4 0.92 14.12 -39.87
C ASP A 4 0.50 13.15 -38.77
N ARG A 5 0.92 11.87 -38.86
CA ARG A 5 0.65 10.88 -37.80
C ARG A 5 1.40 11.21 -36.51
N LYS A 6 2.63 11.74 -36.62
CA LYS A 6 3.41 12.18 -35.44
C LYS A 6 2.74 13.37 -34.74
N LYS A 7 2.23 14.35 -35.50
CA LYS A 7 1.49 15.49 -34.96
C LYS A 7 0.20 15.06 -34.28
N ALA A 8 -0.57 14.16 -34.90
CA ALA A 8 -1.82 13.64 -34.32
C ALA A 8 -1.60 12.90 -32.99
N VAL A 9 -0.57 12.04 -32.92
CA VAL A 9 -0.22 11.34 -31.67
C VAL A 9 0.24 12.32 -30.59
N LEU A 10 0.96 13.38 -30.96
CA LEU A 10 1.41 14.40 -30.03
C LEU A 10 0.24 15.18 -29.44
N PHE A 11 -0.72 15.59 -30.27
CA PHE A 11 -1.94 16.27 -29.80
C PHE A 11 -2.80 15.38 -28.90
N LEU A 12 -3.00 14.11 -29.25
CA LEU A 12 -3.73 13.14 -28.43
C LEU A 12 -3.05 12.89 -27.07
N SER A 13 -1.72 12.81 -27.07
CA SER A 13 -0.96 12.62 -25.83
C SER A 13 -1.05 13.85 -24.91
N LEU A 14 -1.03 15.06 -25.51
CA LEU A 14 -1.12 16.32 -24.77
C LEU A 14 -2.48 16.48 -24.08
N THR A 15 -3.58 16.20 -24.80
CA THR A 15 -4.94 16.32 -24.24
C THR A 15 -5.22 15.27 -23.17
N LEU A 16 -4.67 14.06 -23.30
CA LEU A 16 -4.75 13.01 -22.28
C LEU A 16 -4.05 13.43 -20.98
N ILE A 17 -2.85 13.99 -21.08
CA ILE A 17 -2.08 14.47 -19.92
C ILE A 17 -2.84 15.60 -19.21
N LEU A 18 -3.38 16.56 -19.96
CA LEU A 18 -4.19 17.65 -19.39
C LEU A 18 -5.45 17.12 -18.68
N GLY A 19 -6.14 16.13 -19.25
CA GLY A 19 -7.30 15.50 -18.61
C GLY A 19 -6.94 14.81 -17.28
N ILE A 20 -5.81 14.11 -17.22
CA ILE A 20 -5.32 13.45 -16.00
C ILE A 20 -4.95 14.48 -14.93
N LEU A 21 -4.24 15.55 -15.32
CA LEU A 21 -3.82 16.60 -14.38
C LEU A 21 -5.03 17.30 -13.74
N ILE A 22 -6.03 17.67 -14.55
CA ILE A 22 -7.27 18.32 -14.07
C ILE A 22 -8.08 17.36 -13.19
N GLY A 23 -8.23 16.09 -13.62
CA GLY A 23 -8.95 15.08 -12.84
C GLY A 23 -8.29 14.74 -11.49
N SER A 24 -6.97 14.85 -11.40
CA SER A 24 -6.22 14.51 -10.19
C SER A 24 -6.24 15.59 -9.09
N MET A 25 -6.62 16.83 -9.42
CA MET A 25 -6.58 17.96 -8.47
C MET A 25 -7.84 18.10 -7.59
N ILE A 26 -8.95 17.45 -7.96
CA ILE A 26 -10.25 17.60 -7.27
C ILE A 26 -10.32 16.92 -5.88
N PRO A 27 -9.67 15.77 -5.57
CA PRO A 27 -9.90 15.12 -4.27
C PRO A 27 -8.97 15.59 -3.13
N GLY A 28 -8.07 16.55 -3.34
CA GLY A 28 -6.95 16.80 -2.43
C GLY A 28 -7.19 17.79 -1.27
N ALA A 29 -8.23 18.62 -1.33
CA ALA A 29 -8.29 19.84 -0.51
C ALA A 29 -9.24 19.80 0.70
N VAL A 30 -10.28 18.95 0.73
CA VAL A 30 -11.35 19.07 1.75
C VAL A 30 -11.16 18.14 2.95
N GLY A 31 -10.30 17.11 2.87
CA GLY A 31 -10.14 16.11 3.94
C GLY A 31 -9.23 16.51 5.12
N ARG A 32 -8.52 17.64 5.04
CA ARG A 32 -7.36 17.89 5.92
C ARG A 32 -7.67 18.58 7.26
N MET A 33 -8.88 19.08 7.51
CA MET A 33 -9.14 19.96 8.66
C MET A 33 -9.72 19.29 9.92
N ARG A 34 -10.11 18.01 9.92
CA ARG A 34 -10.78 17.35 11.09
C ARG A 34 -9.99 16.21 11.76
N TYR A 35 -8.70 16.08 11.48
CA TYR A 35 -7.90 14.88 11.83
C TYR A 35 -6.77 15.14 12.86
N ARG A 36 -6.95 16.04 13.82
CA ARG A 36 -5.89 16.37 14.80
C ARG A 36 -6.15 16.03 16.27
N SER A 37 -7.34 15.59 16.69
CA SER A 37 -7.62 15.44 18.13
C SER A 37 -7.61 14.02 18.72
N ASN A 38 -7.65 12.94 17.91
CA ASN A 38 -7.96 11.59 18.45
C ASN A 38 -6.85 10.55 18.22
N MET A 39 -5.58 10.97 18.27
CA MET A 39 -4.44 10.16 17.79
C MET A 39 -3.92 9.10 18.79
N HIS A 40 -4.44 9.01 20.01
CA HIS A 40 -3.93 8.08 21.03
C HIS A 40 -4.76 6.82 21.29
N GLU A 41 -5.94 6.67 20.69
CA GLU A 41 -6.84 5.53 20.99
C GLU A 41 -7.03 4.52 19.83
N ARG A 42 -6.45 4.79 18.65
CA ARG A 42 -6.73 4.00 17.42
C ARG A 42 -5.82 2.79 17.19
N SER A 43 -4.62 2.75 17.76
CA SER A 43 -3.65 1.67 17.51
C SER A 43 -4.13 0.29 18.01
N ALA A 44 -4.96 0.23 19.06
CA ALA A 44 -5.48 -1.03 19.57
C ALA A 44 -6.67 -1.60 18.77
N ARG A 45 -7.46 -0.75 18.09
CA ARG A 45 -8.63 -1.17 17.29
C ARG A 45 -8.25 -1.59 15.87
N GLU A 46 -7.15 -1.05 15.35
CA GLU A 46 -6.71 -1.29 13.98
C GLU A 46 -6.17 -2.73 13.77
N ASP A 47 -5.58 -3.32 14.81
CA ASP A 47 -5.11 -4.71 14.79
C ASP A 47 -6.27 -5.72 14.69
N GLN A 48 -7.40 -5.45 15.34
CA GLN A 48 -8.59 -6.31 15.25
C GLN A 48 -9.19 -6.32 13.83
N GLY A 49 -9.10 -5.20 13.10
CA GLY A 49 -9.62 -5.08 11.74
C GLY A 49 -8.90 -5.96 10.69
N ARG A 50 -7.60 -6.25 10.88
CA ARG A 50 -6.84 -7.11 9.96
C ARG A 50 -7.05 -8.60 10.24
N HIS A 51 -7.12 -9.00 11.51
CA HIS A 51 -7.45 -10.36 11.92
C HIS A 51 -8.82 -10.79 11.38
N ASN A 52 -9.80 -9.87 11.36
CA ASN A 52 -11.13 -10.16 10.86
C ASN A 52 -11.18 -10.40 9.34
N ARG A 53 -10.30 -9.77 8.54
CA ARG A 53 -10.29 -9.96 7.07
C ARG A 53 -9.82 -11.34 6.63
N PHE A 54 -8.78 -11.88 7.27
CA PHE A 54 -8.27 -13.21 6.95
C PHE A 54 -9.27 -14.29 7.34
N THR A 55 -9.78 -14.25 8.58
CA THR A 55 -10.84 -15.12 9.05
C THR A 55 -12.10 -15.03 8.17
N GLY A 56 -12.51 -13.81 7.79
CA GLY A 56 -13.65 -13.59 6.91
C GLY A 56 -13.46 -14.15 5.49
N MET A 57 -12.25 -14.12 4.94
CA MET A 57 -11.93 -14.76 3.65
C MET A 57 -12.08 -16.28 3.75
N ILE A 58 -11.52 -16.91 4.79
CA ILE A 58 -11.60 -18.36 4.98
C ILE A 58 -13.06 -18.81 5.17
N ILE A 59 -13.83 -18.10 6.00
CA ILE A 59 -15.26 -18.40 6.20
C ILE A 59 -16.02 -18.26 4.87
N ARG A 60 -15.72 -17.26 4.04
CA ARG A 60 -16.36 -17.08 2.73
C ARG A 60 -16.08 -18.23 1.76
N VAL A 61 -14.85 -18.77 1.79
CA VAL A 61 -14.43 -19.88 0.91
C VAL A 61 -15.00 -21.21 1.39
N VAL A 62 -14.87 -21.50 2.68
CA VAL A 62 -15.24 -22.80 3.26
C VAL A 62 -16.75 -22.90 3.51
N LYS A 63 -17.44 -21.76 3.72
CA LYS A 63 -18.87 -21.68 4.07
C LYS A 63 -19.28 -22.62 5.21
N PRO A 64 -18.61 -22.55 6.38
CA PRO A 64 -18.91 -23.40 7.52
C PRO A 64 -20.27 -23.06 8.17
N ASP A 65 -20.86 -24.02 8.86
CA ASP A 65 -22.02 -23.79 9.73
C ASP A 65 -21.65 -23.04 11.02
N SER A 66 -22.67 -22.69 11.81
CA SER A 66 -22.50 -21.89 13.03
C SER A 66 -21.62 -22.53 14.10
N ASP A 67 -21.62 -23.85 14.20
CA ASP A 67 -20.83 -24.56 15.22
C ASP A 67 -19.40 -24.76 14.73
N GLN A 68 -19.21 -25.01 13.45
CA GLN A 68 -17.91 -25.03 12.79
C GLN A 68 -17.22 -23.65 12.85
N ILE A 69 -17.95 -22.55 12.72
CA ILE A 69 -17.39 -21.19 12.82
C ILE A 69 -16.71 -20.96 14.18
N LYS A 70 -17.30 -21.48 15.27
CA LYS A 70 -16.74 -21.34 16.62
C LYS A 70 -15.39 -22.06 16.76
N LEU A 71 -15.21 -23.16 16.03
CA LEU A 71 -13.97 -23.95 16.02
C LEU A 71 -12.92 -23.37 15.05
N ILE A 72 -13.35 -22.86 13.90
CA ILE A 72 -12.47 -22.32 12.86
C ILE A 72 -11.86 -20.98 13.28
N ARG A 73 -12.67 -20.11 13.89
CA ARG A 73 -12.27 -18.75 14.29
C ARG A 73 -10.96 -18.69 15.10
N PRO A 74 -10.78 -19.44 16.22
CA PRO A 74 -9.54 -19.36 16.98
C PRO A 74 -8.32 -19.84 16.18
N ILE A 75 -8.49 -20.81 15.27
CA ILE A 75 -7.42 -21.31 14.41
C ILE A 75 -7.00 -20.24 13.39
N THR A 76 -7.96 -19.61 12.72
CA THR A 76 -7.68 -18.58 11.72
C THR A 76 -7.13 -17.30 12.34
N GLU A 77 -7.59 -16.93 13.54
CA GLU A 77 -7.06 -15.78 14.29
C GLU A 77 -5.61 -16.00 14.73
N ALA A 78 -5.30 -17.16 15.33
CA ALA A 78 -3.92 -17.50 15.70
C ALA A 78 -2.99 -17.55 14.48
N THR A 79 -3.49 -18.08 13.36
CA THR A 79 -2.73 -18.11 12.10
C THR A 79 -2.50 -16.70 11.56
N ALA A 80 -3.51 -15.84 11.57
CA ALA A 80 -3.38 -14.46 11.12
C ALA A 80 -2.35 -13.68 11.94
N ALA A 81 -2.31 -13.88 13.26
CA ALA A 81 -1.30 -13.26 14.13
C ALA A 81 0.13 -13.69 13.74
N ARG A 82 0.34 -15.00 13.53
CA ARG A 82 1.64 -15.54 13.09
C ARG A 82 2.07 -15.02 11.72
N VAL A 83 1.12 -14.89 10.79
CA VAL A 83 1.38 -14.33 9.45
C VAL A 83 1.81 -12.86 9.57
N GLN A 84 1.16 -12.07 10.42
CA GLN A 84 1.54 -10.67 10.64
C GLN A 84 2.94 -10.53 11.25
N GLU A 85 3.27 -11.40 12.21
CA GLU A 85 4.61 -11.45 12.79
C GLU A 85 5.67 -11.79 11.73
N LEU A 86 5.41 -12.81 10.92
CA LEU A 86 6.30 -13.20 9.83
C LEU A 86 6.46 -12.08 8.79
N GLU A 87 5.38 -11.39 8.44
CA GLU A 87 5.41 -10.24 7.54
C GLU A 87 6.28 -9.12 8.11
N LYS A 88 6.15 -8.83 9.42
CA LYS A 88 6.98 -7.83 10.10
C LYS A 88 8.47 -8.19 10.01
N ILE A 89 8.83 -9.42 10.39
CA ILE A 89 10.21 -9.91 10.36
C ILE A 89 10.76 -9.88 8.93
N SER A 90 9.99 -10.35 7.95
CA SER A 90 10.38 -10.35 6.54
C SER A 90 10.61 -8.94 6.02
N ASN A 91 9.74 -7.99 6.38
CA ASN A 91 9.88 -6.60 5.95
C ASN A 91 11.13 -5.94 6.56
N GLU A 92 11.44 -6.21 7.83
CA GLU A 92 12.65 -5.73 8.49
C GLU A 92 13.91 -6.29 7.83
N LYS A 93 13.96 -7.61 7.57
CA LYS A 93 15.08 -8.25 6.87
C LYS A 93 15.25 -7.72 5.45
N MET A 94 14.16 -7.53 4.72
CA MET A 94 14.20 -6.97 3.38
C MET A 94 14.75 -5.53 3.38
N ALA A 95 14.36 -4.71 4.35
CA ALA A 95 14.89 -3.35 4.49
C ALA A 95 16.42 -3.37 4.72
N GLN A 96 16.90 -4.23 5.61
CA GLN A 96 18.33 -4.41 5.88
C GLN A 96 19.11 -4.85 4.63
N LEU A 97 18.58 -5.81 3.86
CA LEU A 97 19.19 -6.26 2.61
C LEU A 97 19.29 -5.14 1.58
N MET A 98 18.20 -4.36 1.43
CA MET A 98 18.16 -3.25 0.50
C MET A 98 19.14 -2.14 0.91
N ASP A 99 19.27 -1.85 2.20
CA ASP A 99 20.22 -0.85 2.70
C ASP A 99 21.67 -1.31 2.51
N SER A 100 21.97 -2.59 2.78
CA SER A 100 23.30 -3.17 2.50
C SER A 100 23.66 -3.07 1.01
N MET A 101 22.73 -3.41 0.12
CA MET A 101 22.91 -3.26 -1.32
C MET A 101 23.19 -1.79 -1.72
N ARG A 102 22.48 -0.81 -1.13
CA ARG A 102 22.74 0.62 -1.41
C ARG A 102 24.15 1.03 -1.01
N VAL A 103 24.63 0.60 0.15
CA VAL A 103 26.00 0.89 0.61
C VAL A 103 27.03 0.31 -0.35
N GLN A 104 26.82 -0.92 -0.82
CA GLN A 104 27.73 -1.60 -1.75
C GLN A 104 27.72 -0.94 -3.15
N LEU A 105 26.58 -0.44 -3.61
CA LEU A 105 26.47 0.23 -4.90
C LEU A 105 27.03 1.66 -4.89
N LYS A 106 26.97 2.35 -3.75
CA LYS A 106 27.39 3.76 -3.63
C LYS A 106 28.77 4.09 -4.25
N PRO A 107 29.85 3.32 -4.06
CA PRO A 107 31.15 3.64 -4.67
C PRO A 107 31.20 3.42 -6.19
N ILE A 108 30.24 2.68 -6.77
CA ILE A 108 30.19 2.37 -8.21
C ILE A 108 29.37 3.43 -8.96
N LEU A 109 28.42 4.06 -8.28
CA LEU A 109 27.48 5.00 -8.88
C LEU A 109 28.04 6.42 -8.92
N ASN A 110 27.74 7.13 -10.00
CA ASN A 110 27.90 8.58 -10.02
C ASN A 110 26.79 9.28 -9.22
N GLU A 111 26.94 10.58 -9.00
CA GLU A 111 26.05 11.36 -8.13
C GLU A 111 24.58 11.35 -8.61
N GLU A 112 24.35 11.44 -9.92
CA GLU A 112 23.01 11.40 -10.50
C GLU A 112 22.35 10.01 -10.34
N GLN A 113 23.14 8.94 -10.49
CA GLN A 113 22.69 7.56 -10.27
C GLN A 113 22.40 7.28 -8.78
N SER A 114 23.24 7.80 -7.87
CA SER A 114 23.01 7.70 -6.43
C SER A 114 21.70 8.38 -6.04
N LYS A 115 21.43 9.57 -6.57
CA LYS A 115 20.18 10.30 -6.31
C LYS A 115 18.94 9.54 -6.79
N ARG A 116 19.00 8.92 -7.98
CA ARG A 116 17.93 8.05 -8.49
C ARG A 116 17.68 6.84 -7.59
N LEU A 117 18.74 6.23 -7.05
CA LEU A 117 18.64 5.09 -6.12
C LEU A 117 18.01 5.49 -4.78
N ASP A 118 18.34 6.67 -4.25
CA ASP A 118 17.76 7.20 -3.02
C ASP A 118 16.27 7.53 -3.17
N ASP A 119 15.90 8.14 -4.30
CA ASP A 119 14.49 8.46 -4.59
C ASP A 119 13.65 7.20 -4.80
N PHE A 120 14.22 6.16 -5.41
CA PHE A 120 13.59 4.84 -5.49
C PHE A 120 13.32 4.26 -4.09
N GLY A 121 14.31 4.35 -3.19
CA GLY A 121 14.17 3.90 -1.80
C GLY A 121 13.06 4.62 -1.03
N LYS A 122 12.96 5.95 -1.18
CA LYS A 122 11.91 6.75 -0.54
C LYS A 122 10.50 6.40 -1.03
N LYS A 123 10.33 6.20 -2.35
CA LYS A 123 9.04 5.79 -2.95
C LYS A 123 8.64 4.36 -2.55
N ALA A 124 9.61 3.46 -2.41
CA ALA A 124 9.34 2.12 -1.91
C ALA A 124 8.86 2.18 -0.45
N LYS A 125 9.57 2.91 0.42
CA LYS A 125 9.20 3.06 1.84
C LYS A 125 7.82 3.69 2.03
N SER A 126 7.47 4.74 1.27
CA SER A 126 6.15 5.39 1.37
C SER A 126 5.00 4.46 0.93
N ARG A 127 5.20 3.65 -0.12
CA ARG A 127 4.22 2.65 -0.55
C ARG A 127 4.01 1.52 0.44
N TRP A 128 5.06 1.13 1.17
CA TRP A 128 5.01 0.08 2.18
C TRP A 128 4.29 0.56 3.46
N HIS A 129 4.51 1.81 3.86
CA HIS A 129 3.75 2.41 4.97
C HIS A 129 2.30 2.72 4.59
N GLY A 130 2.02 3.18 3.37
CA GLY A 130 0.65 3.47 2.90
C GLY A 130 -0.25 2.25 2.72
N ARG A 131 0.31 1.03 2.68
CA ARG A 131 -0.46 -0.23 2.61
C ARG A 131 -0.88 -0.79 3.97
N ARG A 132 -0.35 -0.27 5.08
CA ARG A 132 -0.82 -0.65 6.43
C ARG A 132 -2.15 0.02 6.80
N ASP A 133 -2.45 1.18 6.22
CA ASP A 133 -3.65 2.00 6.48
C ASP A 133 -4.83 1.70 5.51
N GLY A 134 -4.63 0.77 4.57
CA GLY A 134 -5.58 0.47 3.48
C GLY A 134 -6.68 -0.53 3.84
N GLY A 135 -7.38 -0.33 4.95
CA GLY A 135 -8.53 -1.14 5.38
C GLY A 135 -9.88 -0.58 4.91
N ARG A 136 -10.19 -0.79 3.64
CA ARG A 136 -11.48 -0.66 2.92
C ARG A 136 -12.78 -0.54 3.76
N GLY A 137 -13.62 0.44 3.41
CA GLY A 137 -15.08 0.49 3.63
C GLY A 137 -15.57 1.96 3.56
N GLU A 138 -16.57 2.36 2.79
CA GLU A 138 -17.83 1.68 2.53
C GLU A 138 -18.38 1.93 1.11
N GLU A 139 -18.81 0.82 0.48
CA GLU A 139 -19.90 0.79 -0.49
C GLU A 139 -21.24 1.03 0.23
N ASN A 140 -22.18 1.61 -0.51
CA ASN A 140 -23.63 1.74 -0.27
C ASN A 140 -24.13 2.88 0.64
N LYS A 141 -24.64 3.92 -0.02
CA LYS A 141 -26.10 4.14 -0.07
C LYS A 141 -26.51 4.46 -1.50
#